data_AF-A0AAA9S4Q6-F1
#
_entry.id   AF-A0AAA9S4Q6-F1
#
_cell.length_a   1.000
_cell.length_b   1.000
_cell.length_c   1.000
_cell.angle_alpha   90.00
_cell.angle_beta   90.00
_cell.angle_gamma   90.00
#
_symmetry.space_group_name_H-M   'P 1'
#
loop_
_entity.id
_entity.type
_entity.pdbx_description
1 polymer ?
#
loop_
_entity_poly.entity_id
_entity_poly.type
_entity_poly.pdbx_seq_one_letter_code
_entity_poly.pdbx_strand_id
1 'polypeptide(L)'
;MCRYLSETLFSILMHICPELGLLLYGSSIFNCHHIVHSLPIELNALQEELKPFGLVVLGFPCNQFGKQEPGENSEILPGLKYVRPGGGYVPNFQLFEKGDVNGETEQKVFTFLKQSCPHPSEIMGSIKHISWEPIMVRDIRWNFEKFLVGPDGIPVMRWFHRTPVSTVKTDILAYMKQFKTK
;
A
#
# COMPACT_ATOMS: atom_id res chain seq x y z
N MET A 1 13.62 21.02 -5.69
CA MET A 1 12.75 21.31 -6.85
C MET A 1 12.51 19.99 -7.57
N CYS A 2 11.50 19.20 -7.13
CA CYS A 2 11.17 17.93 -7.78
C CYS A 2 10.53 18.23 -9.13
N ARG A 3 11.18 17.79 -10.22
CA ARG A 3 10.72 18.00 -11.58
C ARG A 3 9.57 17.04 -11.91
N TYR A 4 8.67 17.57 -12.71
CA TYR A 4 7.45 17.01 -13.27
C TYR A 4 7.57 15.54 -13.72
N LEU A 5 6.53 14.77 -13.35
CA LEU A 5 6.17 13.46 -13.88
C LEU A 5 6.03 13.46 -15.41
N SER A 6 6.27 12.33 -16.07
CA SER A 6 5.70 12.09 -17.40
C SER A 6 4.17 12.10 -17.28
N GLU A 7 3.49 12.88 -18.10
CA GLU A 7 2.04 13.12 -18.06
C GLU A 7 1.17 11.85 -17.92
N THR A 8 1.66 10.69 -18.37
CA THR A 8 0.96 9.40 -18.31
C THR A 8 0.77 8.84 -16.89
N LEU A 9 1.75 8.98 -15.99
CA LEU A 9 1.62 8.42 -14.62
C LEU A 9 0.76 9.30 -13.72
N PHE A 10 0.87 10.62 -13.89
CA PHE A 10 -0.02 11.59 -13.28
C PHE A 10 -1.45 11.34 -13.75
N SER A 11 -1.66 11.11 -15.05
CA SER A 11 -2.96 10.72 -15.57
C SER A 11 -3.46 9.42 -14.94
N ILE A 12 -2.64 8.36 -14.82
CA ILE A 12 -3.06 7.10 -14.17
C ILE A 12 -3.48 7.31 -12.71
N LEU A 13 -2.66 7.99 -11.89
CA LEU A 13 -2.99 8.25 -10.49
C LEU A 13 -4.25 9.12 -10.33
N MET A 14 -4.39 10.15 -11.17
CA MET A 14 -5.55 11.05 -11.16
C MET A 14 -6.81 10.43 -11.79
N HIS A 15 -6.68 9.49 -12.74
CA HIS A 15 -7.81 8.72 -13.29
C HIS A 15 -8.30 7.67 -12.30
N ILE A 16 -7.38 7.10 -11.50
CA ILE A 16 -7.71 6.11 -10.47
C ILE A 16 -8.35 6.78 -9.25
N CYS A 17 -7.96 8.00 -8.87
CA CYS A 17 -8.50 8.66 -7.67
C CYS A 17 -8.43 10.20 -7.73
N PRO A 18 -9.54 10.91 -7.99
CA PRO A 18 -9.58 12.37 -7.95
C PRO A 18 -9.71 12.96 -6.52
N GLU A 19 -9.76 12.13 -5.46
CA GLU A 19 -9.94 12.57 -4.07
C GLU A 19 -8.79 12.16 -3.12
N LEU A 20 -8.65 12.95 -2.03
CA LEU A 20 -7.51 13.07 -1.11
C LEU A 20 -7.01 11.76 -0.48
N GLY A 21 -5.75 11.38 -0.73
CA GLY A 21 -5.07 10.42 0.14
C GLY A 21 -5.19 8.99 -0.34
N LEU A 22 -4.13 8.53 -1.00
CA LEU A 22 -4.03 7.15 -1.46
C LEU A 22 -3.19 6.33 -0.49
N LEU A 23 -3.79 5.36 0.20
CA LEU A 23 -3.06 4.36 1.00
C LEU A 23 -2.82 3.09 0.19
N LEU A 24 -1.57 2.84 -0.19
CA LEU A 24 -1.17 1.67 -0.98
C LEU A 24 -0.54 0.62 -0.09
N TYR A 25 -0.95 -0.64 -0.21
CA TYR A 25 -0.29 -1.73 0.49
C TYR A 25 -0.10 -2.97 -0.37
N GLY A 26 1.12 -3.52 -0.35
CA GLY A 26 1.44 -4.85 -0.88
C GLY A 26 0.91 -5.91 0.07
N SER A 27 -0.15 -6.65 -0.26
CA SER A 27 -0.67 -7.68 0.65
C SER A 27 -0.12 -9.05 0.35
N SER A 28 -0.03 -9.82 1.43
CA SER A 28 -0.12 -11.26 1.37
C SER A 28 -1.07 -11.77 2.45
N ILE A 29 -1.96 -12.68 2.11
CA ILE A 29 -3.09 -13.04 2.97
C ILE A 29 -2.97 -14.46 3.55
N PHE A 30 -2.11 -15.33 3.01
CA PHE A 30 -2.11 -16.75 3.39
C PHE A 30 -1.16 -17.14 4.53
N ASN A 31 -0.06 -16.41 4.80
CA ASN A 31 1.02 -16.98 5.64
C ASN A 31 1.82 -16.03 6.55
N CYS A 32 1.22 -14.99 7.12
CA CYS A 32 1.92 -14.11 8.06
C CYS A 32 1.51 -14.38 9.53
N HIS A 33 2.50 -14.45 10.43
CA HIS A 33 2.37 -14.72 11.87
C HIS A 33 1.36 -13.78 12.57
N HIS A 34 0.79 -14.23 13.70
CA HIS A 34 -0.31 -13.69 14.54
C HIS A 34 -0.60 -12.16 14.55
N ILE A 35 0.36 -11.29 14.28
CA ILE A 35 0.23 -9.81 14.34
C ILE A 35 -0.52 -9.23 13.12
N VAL A 36 -0.71 -9.99 12.04
CA VAL A 36 -1.21 -9.46 10.75
C VAL A 36 -2.69 -9.79 10.47
N HIS A 37 -3.34 -10.56 11.35
CA HIS A 37 -4.75 -10.95 11.15
C HIS A 37 -5.74 -9.79 11.19
N SER A 38 -5.49 -8.78 12.03
CA SER A 38 -6.40 -7.62 12.20
C SER A 38 -6.19 -6.55 11.14
N LEU A 39 -5.08 -6.56 10.41
CA LEU A 39 -4.69 -5.42 9.60
C LEU A 39 -5.67 -5.11 8.45
N PRO A 40 -6.20 -6.09 7.69
CA PRO A 40 -7.26 -5.81 6.71
C PRO A 40 -8.53 -5.22 7.36
N ILE A 41 -8.88 -5.67 8.56
CA ILE A 41 -10.02 -5.16 9.32
C ILE A 41 -9.78 -3.71 9.77
N GLU A 42 -8.58 -3.41 10.25
CA GLU A 42 -8.16 -2.06 10.61
C GLU A 42 -8.14 -1.11 9.41
N LEU A 43 -7.75 -1.59 8.22
CA LEU A 43 -7.82 -0.82 6.97
C LEU A 43 -9.26 -0.54 6.54
N ASN A 44 -10.18 -1.50 6.70
CA ASN A 44 -11.61 -1.27 6.48
C ASN A 44 -12.14 -0.17 7.41
N ALA A 45 -11.78 -0.23 8.69
CA ALA A 45 -12.17 0.80 9.66
C ALA A 45 -11.58 2.16 9.28
N LEU A 46 -10.30 2.22 8.91
CA LEU A 46 -9.64 3.45 8.45
C LEU A 46 -10.35 4.06 7.24
N GLN A 47 -10.66 3.24 6.23
CA GLN A 47 -11.41 3.66 5.05
C GLN A 47 -12.77 4.23 5.45
N GLU A 48 -13.53 3.55 6.30
CA GLU A 48 -14.87 4.00 6.71
C GLU A 48 -14.81 5.34 7.45
N GLU A 49 -13.87 5.47 8.38
CA GLU A 49 -13.73 6.66 9.22
C GLU A 49 -13.21 7.88 8.46
N LEU A 50 -12.30 7.67 7.50
CA LEU A 50 -11.63 8.76 6.78
C LEU A 50 -12.19 9.03 5.37
N LYS A 51 -13.12 8.20 4.88
CA LYS A 51 -13.85 8.43 3.63
C LYS A 51 -14.53 9.81 3.58
N PRO A 52 -15.20 10.32 4.64
CA PRO A 52 -15.80 11.66 4.62
C PRO A 52 -14.77 12.80 4.49
N PHE A 53 -13.50 12.52 4.73
CA PHE A 53 -12.39 13.45 4.58
C PHE A 53 -11.64 13.26 3.25
N GLY A 54 -12.17 12.42 2.36
CA GLY A 54 -11.64 12.16 1.01
C GLY A 54 -10.67 10.98 0.92
N LEU A 55 -10.38 10.26 2.03
CA LEU A 55 -9.43 9.14 2.00
C LEU A 55 -9.94 7.97 1.14
N VAL A 56 -9.04 7.47 0.30
CA VAL A 56 -9.24 6.23 -0.46
C VAL A 56 -8.08 5.26 -0.21
N VAL A 57 -8.42 4.08 0.29
CA VAL A 57 -7.48 2.96 0.44
C VAL A 57 -7.47 2.15 -0.85
N LEU A 58 -6.30 1.73 -1.32
CA LEU A 58 -6.16 0.84 -2.48
C LEU A 58 -5.21 -0.32 -2.13
N GLY A 59 -5.66 -1.55 -2.38
CA GLY A 59 -4.86 -2.76 -2.13
C GLY A 59 -4.24 -3.32 -3.41
N PHE A 60 -2.95 -3.66 -3.33
CA PHE A 60 -2.18 -4.25 -4.41
C PHE A 60 -1.65 -5.61 -3.96
N PRO A 61 -2.32 -6.71 -4.32
CA PRO A 61 -1.85 -8.05 -3.96
C PRO A 61 -0.45 -8.31 -4.55
N CYS A 62 0.45 -8.91 -3.77
CA CYS A 62 1.83 -9.15 -4.18
C CYS A 62 2.39 -10.43 -3.55
N ASN A 63 3.04 -11.27 -4.37
CA ASN A 63 3.55 -12.56 -3.92
C ASN A 63 5.08 -12.60 -3.71
N GLN A 64 5.77 -11.47 -3.85
CA GLN A 64 7.25 -11.40 -3.79
C GLN A 64 7.82 -11.63 -2.38
N PHE A 65 6.99 -11.45 -1.35
CA PHE A 65 7.40 -11.49 0.05
C PHE A 65 6.97 -12.81 0.70
N GLY A 66 7.91 -13.76 0.80
CA GLY A 66 7.68 -15.05 1.45
C GLY A 66 6.62 -15.93 0.76
N LYS A 67 6.27 -15.64 -0.50
CA LYS A 67 5.24 -16.34 -1.28
C LYS A 67 3.89 -16.46 -0.55
N GLN A 68 3.52 -15.40 0.16
CA GLN A 68 2.38 -15.40 1.05
C GLN A 68 1.05 -15.01 0.34
N GLU A 69 1.07 -14.69 -0.97
CA GLU A 69 -0.11 -14.45 -1.83
C GLU A 69 -0.12 -15.40 -3.04
N PRO A 70 -0.17 -16.73 -2.80
CA PRO A 70 -0.01 -17.73 -3.87
C PRO A 70 -1.22 -17.81 -4.81
N GLY A 71 -2.42 -17.44 -4.34
CA GLY A 71 -3.67 -17.59 -5.10
C GLY A 71 -3.77 -16.65 -6.30
N GLU A 72 -4.50 -17.07 -7.33
CA GLU A 72 -4.78 -16.28 -8.53
C GLU A 72 -5.72 -15.11 -8.23
N ASN A 73 -5.83 -14.13 -9.14
CA ASN A 73 -6.66 -12.93 -8.94
C ASN A 73 -8.10 -13.28 -8.54
N SER A 74 -8.67 -14.34 -9.11
CA SER A 74 -10.02 -14.83 -8.79
C SER A 74 -10.16 -15.45 -7.40
N GLU A 75 -9.06 -15.85 -6.78
CA GLU A 75 -9.03 -16.56 -5.49
C GLU A 75 -8.77 -15.63 -4.30
N ILE A 76 -8.28 -14.41 -4.54
CA ILE A 76 -7.92 -13.46 -3.48
C ILE A 76 -9.14 -13.06 -2.62
N LEU A 77 -10.25 -12.64 -3.25
CA LEU A 77 -11.46 -12.25 -2.54
C LEU A 77 -12.11 -13.44 -1.79
N PRO A 78 -12.26 -14.64 -2.39
CA PRO A 78 -12.63 -15.84 -1.64
C PRO A 78 -11.71 -16.14 -0.47
N GLY A 79 -10.39 -16.02 -0.64
CA GLY A 79 -9.40 -16.21 0.43
C GLY A 79 -9.63 -15.27 1.60
N LEU A 80 -9.84 -13.98 1.33
CA LEU A 80 -10.19 -12.96 2.32
C LEU A 80 -11.47 -13.30 3.09
N LYS A 81 -12.50 -13.72 2.36
CA LYS A 81 -13.84 -13.96 2.91
C LYS A 81 -13.94 -15.23 3.74
N TYR A 82 -13.28 -16.30 3.31
CA TYR A 82 -13.48 -17.63 3.87
C TYR A 82 -12.27 -18.20 4.62
N VAL A 83 -11.05 -17.76 4.33
CA VAL A 83 -9.83 -18.36 4.88
C VAL A 83 -9.18 -17.44 5.90
N ARG A 84 -8.73 -16.26 5.47
CA ARG A 84 -8.07 -15.28 6.33
C ARG A 84 -8.26 -13.89 5.73
N PRO A 85 -8.79 -12.89 6.45
CA PRO A 85 -9.30 -12.96 7.82
C PRO A 85 -10.41 -13.98 8.06
N GLY A 86 -11.17 -14.34 7.02
CA GLY A 86 -12.29 -15.27 7.13
C GLY A 86 -13.53 -14.58 7.73
N GLY A 87 -14.48 -15.38 8.22
CA GLY A 87 -15.66 -14.85 8.93
C GLY A 87 -16.61 -14.00 8.07
N GLY A 88 -16.54 -14.13 6.74
CA GLY A 88 -17.34 -13.32 5.82
C GLY A 88 -16.74 -11.94 5.54
N TYR A 89 -15.48 -11.69 5.90
CA TYR A 89 -14.80 -10.42 5.65
C TYR A 89 -14.81 -10.06 4.15
N VAL A 90 -15.13 -8.80 3.85
CA VAL A 90 -15.04 -8.23 2.51
C VAL A 90 -14.36 -6.87 2.62
N PRO A 91 -13.30 -6.58 1.85
CA PRO A 91 -12.69 -5.26 1.84
C PRO A 91 -13.70 -4.20 1.38
N ASN A 92 -13.78 -3.07 2.07
CA ASN A 92 -14.62 -1.91 1.67
C ASN A 92 -13.86 -0.92 0.78
N PHE A 93 -12.74 -1.36 0.21
CA PHE A 93 -11.83 -0.59 -0.61
C PHE A 93 -11.40 -1.40 -1.84
N GLN A 94 -10.89 -0.72 -2.87
CA GLN A 94 -10.57 -1.35 -4.15
C GLN A 94 -9.31 -2.23 -4.03
N LEU A 95 -9.40 -3.44 -4.57
CA LEU A 95 -8.24 -4.29 -4.84
C LEU A 95 -7.90 -4.28 -6.33
N PHE A 96 -6.63 -4.22 -6.66
CA PHE A 96 -6.12 -4.34 -8.02
C PHE A 96 -5.67 -5.78 -8.31
N GLU A 97 -5.31 -6.03 -9.55
CA GLU A 97 -4.69 -7.29 -9.94
C GLU A 97 -3.35 -7.48 -9.21
N LYS A 98 -3.06 -8.74 -8.90
CA LYS A 98 -1.79 -9.18 -8.33
C LYS A 98 -0.66 -8.82 -9.29
N GLY A 99 0.41 -8.25 -8.74
CA GLY A 99 1.58 -7.89 -9.53
C GLY A 99 2.79 -7.57 -8.68
N ASP A 100 3.92 -7.39 -9.34
CA ASP A 100 5.19 -7.11 -8.67
C ASP A 100 5.27 -5.64 -8.22
N VAL A 101 5.95 -5.43 -7.09
CA VAL A 101 6.18 -4.10 -6.49
C VAL A 101 7.67 -3.76 -6.39
N ASN A 102 8.54 -4.75 -6.64
CA ASN A 102 9.98 -4.63 -6.73
C ASN A 102 10.52 -5.37 -7.96
N GLY A 103 11.75 -5.05 -8.36
CA GLY A 103 12.45 -5.71 -9.46
C GLY A 103 12.07 -5.17 -10.85
N GLU A 104 12.59 -5.82 -11.88
CA GLU A 104 12.45 -5.38 -13.28
C GLU A 104 10.99 -5.30 -13.77
N THR A 105 10.13 -6.17 -13.23
CA THR A 105 8.72 -6.31 -13.60
C THR A 105 7.77 -5.50 -12.71
N GLU A 106 8.30 -4.64 -11.82
CA GLU A 106 7.47 -3.88 -10.89
C GLU A 106 6.45 -2.97 -11.60
N GLN A 107 5.27 -2.86 -11.02
CA GLN A 107 4.26 -1.94 -11.52
C GLN A 107 4.77 -0.51 -11.41
N LYS A 108 4.63 0.27 -12.50
CA LYS A 108 5.16 1.64 -12.61
C LYS A 108 4.73 2.58 -11.48
N VAL A 109 3.54 2.34 -10.90
CA VAL A 109 3.06 3.08 -9.73
C VAL A 109 4.00 2.92 -8.53
N PHE A 110 4.51 1.71 -8.27
CA PHE A 110 5.46 1.46 -7.19
C PHE A 110 6.85 2.00 -7.51
N THR A 111 7.29 2.00 -8.77
CA THR A 111 8.53 2.70 -9.18
C THR A 111 8.48 4.15 -8.76
N PHE A 112 7.39 4.84 -9.10
CA PHE A 112 7.19 6.25 -8.74
C PHE A 112 7.21 6.46 -7.23
N LEU A 113 6.42 5.70 -6.48
CA LEU A 113 6.30 5.87 -5.03
C LEU A 113 7.60 5.61 -4.28
N LYS A 114 8.32 4.55 -4.66
CA LYS A 114 9.62 4.20 -4.06
C LYS A 114 10.67 5.27 -4.35
N GLN A 115 10.61 5.93 -5.51
CA GLN A 115 11.50 7.03 -5.85
C GLN A 115 11.14 8.32 -5.10
N SER A 116 9.86 8.60 -4.91
CA SER A 116 9.38 9.85 -4.27
C SER A 116 9.61 9.88 -2.77
N CYS A 117 9.52 8.74 -2.06
CA CYS A 117 9.69 8.68 -0.61
C CYS A 117 10.94 7.88 -0.23
N PRO A 118 11.81 8.41 0.66
CA PRO A 118 12.91 7.61 1.21
C PRO A 118 12.35 6.41 1.97
N HIS A 119 13.12 5.33 2.02
CA HIS A 119 12.72 4.14 2.74
C HIS A 119 12.67 4.42 4.26
N PRO A 120 11.62 4.02 5.01
CA PRO A 120 11.47 4.32 6.44
C PRO A 120 12.42 3.53 7.36
N SER A 121 13.31 2.71 6.80
CA SER A 121 14.31 1.92 7.51
C SER A 121 15.61 1.89 6.72
N GLU A 122 16.73 2.10 7.40
CA GLU A 122 18.06 2.01 6.80
C GLU A 122 18.53 0.56 6.59
N ILE A 123 17.86 -0.40 7.24
CA ILE A 123 18.24 -1.81 7.22
C ILE A 123 17.45 -2.52 6.13
N MET A 124 18.15 -3.07 5.13
CA MET A 124 17.54 -3.79 4.02
C MET A 124 17.02 -5.20 4.39
N GLY A 125 17.38 -5.69 5.58
CA GLY A 125 17.03 -7.04 6.04
C GLY A 125 17.87 -8.12 5.35
N SER A 126 17.51 -9.39 5.56
CA SER A 126 18.22 -10.52 4.96
C SER A 126 17.85 -10.68 3.48
N ILE A 127 18.87 -10.69 2.62
CA ILE A 127 18.71 -10.90 1.16
C ILE A 127 18.26 -12.33 0.83
N LYS A 128 18.41 -13.29 1.75
CA LYS A 128 18.12 -14.71 1.51
C LYS A 128 16.67 -15.03 1.14
N HIS A 129 15.74 -14.12 1.40
CA HIS A 129 14.32 -14.28 1.09
C HIS A 129 13.83 -13.35 -0.02
N ILE A 130 14.75 -12.64 -0.68
CA ILE A 130 14.44 -11.77 -1.80
C ILE A 130 14.31 -12.64 -3.06
N SER A 131 13.20 -12.47 -3.76
CA SER A 131 12.86 -13.24 -4.98
C SER A 131 12.76 -12.36 -6.22
N TRP A 132 13.26 -11.12 -6.15
CA TRP A 132 13.24 -10.14 -7.22
C TRP A 132 14.64 -9.60 -7.51
N GLU A 133 14.85 -9.19 -8.75
CA GLU A 133 16.07 -8.51 -9.20
C GLU A 133 15.71 -7.37 -10.17
N PRO A 134 16.49 -6.28 -10.22
CA PRO A 134 17.61 -5.95 -9.32
C PRO A 134 17.12 -5.53 -7.93
N ILE A 135 17.98 -5.67 -6.92
CA ILE A 135 17.71 -5.24 -5.55
C ILE A 135 18.09 -3.77 -5.40
N MET A 136 17.15 -2.95 -4.92
CA MET A 136 17.32 -1.51 -4.75
C MET A 136 17.17 -1.09 -3.29
N VAL A 137 17.92 -0.05 -2.89
CA VAL A 137 17.84 0.53 -1.54
C VAL A 137 16.42 1.01 -1.20
N ARG A 138 15.62 1.37 -2.21
CA ARG A 138 14.26 1.90 -2.04
C ARG A 138 13.17 0.82 -2.08
N ASP A 139 13.52 -0.44 -2.31
CA ASP A 139 12.57 -1.54 -2.41
C ASP A 139 11.64 -1.63 -1.21
N ILE A 140 10.39 -2.01 -1.47
CA ILE A 140 9.45 -2.38 -0.43
C ILE A 140 10.03 -3.61 0.28
N ARG A 141 10.02 -3.59 1.61
CA ARG A 141 10.72 -4.63 2.40
C ARG A 141 9.84 -5.81 2.75
N TRP A 142 8.54 -5.57 2.89
CA TRP A 142 7.61 -6.59 3.29
C TRP A 142 6.17 -6.22 2.94
N ASN A 143 5.28 -7.20 3.07
CA ASN A 143 3.84 -6.99 3.00
C ASN A 143 3.40 -5.91 3.98
N PHE A 144 2.43 -5.11 3.56
CA PHE A 144 1.79 -4.02 4.29
C PHE A 144 2.64 -2.78 4.54
N GLU A 145 3.68 -2.57 3.73
CA GLU A 145 4.25 -1.24 3.62
C GLU A 145 3.23 -0.26 3.01
N LYS A 146 3.27 1.00 3.45
CA LYS A 146 2.19 1.97 3.22
C LYS A 146 2.74 3.25 2.62
N PHE A 147 2.03 3.83 1.67
CA PHE A 147 2.32 5.16 1.11
C PHE A 147 1.10 6.05 1.27
N LEU A 148 1.29 7.35 1.44
CA LEU A 148 0.23 8.36 1.31
C LEU A 148 0.54 9.22 0.09
N VAL A 149 -0.45 9.44 -0.76
CA VAL A 149 -0.38 10.41 -1.87
C VAL A 149 -1.40 11.51 -1.64
N GLY A 150 -1.01 12.77 -1.77
CA GLY A 150 -1.89 13.92 -1.65
C GLY A 150 -2.94 14.00 -2.77
N PRO A 151 -3.93 14.90 -2.65
CA PRO A 151 -4.95 15.13 -3.70
C PRO A 151 -4.37 15.65 -5.01
N ASP A 152 -3.17 16.20 -4.97
CA ASP A 152 -2.40 16.67 -6.11
C ASP A 152 -1.60 15.54 -6.79
N GLY A 153 -1.79 14.29 -6.37
CA GLY A 153 -1.06 13.14 -6.90
C GLY A 153 0.40 13.07 -6.42
N ILE A 154 0.81 13.90 -5.45
CA ILE A 154 2.19 13.93 -4.96
C ILE A 154 2.35 13.03 -3.73
N PRO A 155 3.28 12.06 -3.72
CA PRO A 155 3.57 11.24 -2.55
C PRO A 155 4.05 12.08 -1.37
N VAL A 156 3.46 11.85 -0.20
CA VAL A 156 3.64 12.66 1.00
C VAL A 156 4.49 11.93 2.03
N MET A 157 4.14 10.67 2.30
CA MET A 157 4.76 9.89 3.36
C MET A 157 4.72 8.40 3.06
N ARG A 158 5.64 7.67 3.70
CA ARG A 158 5.82 6.23 3.57
C ARG A 158 6.02 5.65 4.96
N TRP A 159 5.25 4.64 5.32
CA TRP A 159 5.37 3.96 6.62
C TRP A 159 5.88 2.55 6.47
N PHE A 160 6.66 2.14 7.48
CA PHE A 160 7.13 0.78 7.61
C PHE A 160 5.96 -0.19 7.83
N HIS A 161 6.13 -1.43 7.40
CA HIS A 161 5.03 -2.40 7.42
C HIS A 161 4.44 -2.67 8.81
N ARG A 162 5.30 -2.64 9.85
CA ARG A 162 4.90 -2.82 11.26
C ARG A 162 4.31 -1.57 11.92
N THR A 163 4.27 -0.43 11.24
CA THR A 163 3.64 0.77 11.81
C THR A 163 2.15 0.50 12.01
N PRO A 164 1.60 0.67 13.24
CA PRO A 164 0.19 0.46 13.53
C PRO A 164 -0.73 1.37 12.72
N VAL A 165 -1.93 0.90 12.37
CA VAL A 165 -2.91 1.72 11.63
C VAL A 165 -3.35 2.95 12.42
N SER A 166 -3.36 2.87 13.76
CA SER A 166 -3.65 4.01 14.62
C SER A 166 -2.63 5.15 14.45
N THR A 167 -1.35 4.83 14.30
CA THR A 167 -0.29 5.81 13.99
C THR A 167 -0.50 6.39 12.59
N VAL A 168 -0.72 5.53 11.58
CA VAL A 168 -0.99 5.94 10.20
C VAL A 168 -2.18 6.91 10.13
N LYS A 169 -3.27 6.59 10.84
CA LYS A 169 -4.46 7.44 10.96
C LYS A 169 -4.13 8.80 11.56
N THR A 170 -3.34 8.82 12.64
CA THR A 170 -2.95 10.05 13.32
C THR A 170 -2.15 10.95 12.39
N ASP A 171 -1.21 10.38 11.64
CA ASP A 171 -0.37 11.09 10.67
C ASP A 171 -1.19 11.62 9.49
N ILE A 172 -2.13 10.83 8.96
CA ILE A 172 -3.05 11.27 7.90
C ILE A 172 -3.90 12.44 8.37
N LEU A 173 -4.49 12.35 9.57
CA LEU A 173 -5.28 13.44 10.14
C LEU A 173 -4.44 14.70 10.37
N ALA A 174 -3.20 14.55 10.82
CA ALA A 174 -2.27 15.65 10.98
C ALA A 174 -1.94 16.33 9.65
N TYR A 175 -1.73 15.55 8.58
CA TYR A 175 -1.53 16.06 7.23
C TYR A 175 -2.78 16.78 6.71
N MET A 176 -3.95 16.17 6.82
CA MET A 176 -5.23 16.77 6.37
C MET A 176 -5.56 18.09 7.08
N LYS A 177 -5.19 18.24 8.36
CA LYS A 177 -5.39 19.51 9.09
C LYS A 177 -4.66 20.69 8.47
N GLN A 178 -3.53 20.47 7.79
CA GLN A 178 -2.74 21.53 7.15
C GLN A 178 -3.47 22.19 5.96
N PHE A 179 -4.48 21.53 5.39
CA PHE A 179 -5.28 22.03 4.27
C PHE A 179 -6.56 22.73 4.70
N LYS A 180 -7.02 22.54 5.94
CA LYS A 180 -8.21 23.20 6.50
C LYS A 180 -7.93 24.59 7.08
N THR A 181 -6.66 24.93 7.28
CA THR A 181 -6.20 26.21 7.84
C THR A 181 -5.77 27.24 6.78
N LYS A 182 -6.01 26.96 5.50
CA LYS A 182 -5.91 27.92 4.40
C LYS A 182 -7.30 28.26 3.88
#